data_AF-A0A3T1D621-F1
#
_entry.id   AF-A0A3T1D621-F1
#
_cell.length_a   1.000
_cell.length_b   1.000
_cell.length_c   1.000
_cell.angle_alpha   90.00
_cell.angle_beta   90.00
_cell.angle_gamma   90.00
#
_symmetry.space_group_name_H-M   'P 1'
#
loop_
_entity.id
_entity.type
_entity.pdbx_description
1 polymer ?
#
loop_
_entity_poly.entity_id
_entity_poly.type
_entity_poly.pdbx_seq_one_letter_code
_entity_poly.pdbx_strand_id
1 'polypeptide(L)'
;MFLEVGFVVMLPMISPLRAARDEVRIRFDSTDLAEIYVRCSIDVCERLDPKGLYHIARNGGLLNFTGVDAIYEEPIKPELTLDTEHTSVELCTQELVEFITRKFEINSEGEEAL
;
A
#
# COMPACT_ATOMS: atom_id res chain seq x y z
N MET A 1 3.69 -20.89 -1.21
CA MET A 1 3.46 -21.26 0.20
C MET A 1 2.24 -20.57 0.83
N PHE A 2 2.06 -19.23 0.84
CA PHE A 2 0.85 -18.61 1.44
C PHE A 2 -0.33 -18.47 0.47
N LEU A 3 -0.10 -17.93 -0.74
CA LEU A 3 -1.13 -17.82 -1.78
C LEU A 3 -1.68 -19.19 -2.19
N GLU A 4 -0.80 -20.19 -2.33
CA GLU A 4 -1.15 -21.57 -2.65
C GLU A 4 -2.05 -22.25 -1.60
N VAL A 5 -2.09 -21.73 -0.38
CA VAL A 5 -2.90 -22.27 0.73
C VAL A 5 -4.16 -21.41 0.95
N GLY A 6 -4.44 -20.47 0.05
CA GLY A 6 -5.68 -19.67 0.04
C GLY A 6 -5.68 -18.44 0.96
N PHE A 7 -4.52 -18.02 1.47
CA PHE A 7 -4.42 -16.80 2.26
C PHE A 7 -4.35 -15.55 1.38
N VAL A 8 -5.08 -14.51 1.78
CA VAL A 8 -4.80 -13.13 1.33
C VAL A 8 -3.59 -12.61 2.08
N VAL A 9 -2.56 -12.19 1.34
CA VAL A 9 -1.32 -11.68 1.91
C VAL A 9 -1.19 -10.19 1.63
N MET A 10 -1.02 -9.39 2.68
CA MET A 10 -0.76 -7.95 2.57
C MET A 10 0.71 -7.64 2.85
N LEU A 11 1.31 -6.78 2.01
CA LEU A 11 2.70 -6.34 2.14
C LEU A 11 2.76 -4.80 2.23
N PRO A 12 2.52 -4.21 3.41
CA PRO A 12 2.52 -2.75 3.60
C PRO A 12 3.95 -2.21 3.70
N MET A 13 4.71 -2.35 2.61
CA MET A 13 6.09 -1.88 2.50
C MET A 13 6.19 -0.67 1.57
N ILE A 14 7.11 0.24 1.90
CA ILE A 14 7.49 1.32 0.98
C ILE A 14 8.19 0.66 -0.21
N SER A 15 7.60 0.77 -1.39
CA SER A 15 8.12 0.24 -2.65
C SER A 15 8.34 1.41 -3.62
N PRO A 16 9.45 2.16 -3.51
CA PRO A 16 9.56 3.49 -4.12
C PRO A 16 9.81 3.46 -5.63
N LEU A 17 10.39 2.38 -6.17
CA LEU A 17 10.77 2.29 -7.58
C LEU A 17 9.75 1.49 -8.37
N ARG A 18 9.24 2.04 -9.47
CA ARG A 18 8.29 1.35 -10.36
C ARG A 18 8.87 0.04 -10.88
N ALA A 19 10.13 0.07 -11.32
CA ALA A 19 10.80 -1.13 -11.82
C ALA A 19 10.78 -2.29 -10.80
N ALA A 20 10.95 -2.01 -9.52
CA ALA A 20 10.88 -3.06 -8.49
C ALA A 20 9.46 -3.62 -8.32
N ARG A 21 8.42 -2.78 -8.47
CA ARG A 21 7.01 -3.21 -8.43
C ARG A 21 6.64 -3.99 -9.69
N ASP A 22 7.16 -3.60 -10.86
CA ASP A 22 7.00 -4.32 -12.12
C ASP A 22 7.64 -5.72 -12.08
N GLU A 23 8.84 -5.84 -11.49
CA GLU A 23 9.49 -7.14 -11.26
C GLU A 23 8.67 -8.06 -10.36
N VAL A 24 7.94 -7.51 -9.38
CA VAL A 24 6.99 -8.28 -8.58
C VAL A 24 5.79 -8.68 -9.43
N ARG A 25 5.20 -7.75 -10.19
CA ARG A 25 4.06 -8.03 -11.09
C ARG A 25 4.33 -9.16 -12.07
N ILE A 26 5.55 -9.28 -12.60
CA ILE A 26 5.92 -10.34 -13.56
C ILE A 26 5.99 -11.73 -12.89
N ARG A 27 6.13 -11.81 -11.57
CA ARG A 27 6.25 -13.08 -10.82
C ARG A 27 4.91 -13.69 -10.41
N PHE A 28 3.81 -12.95 -10.56
CA PHE A 28 2.48 -13.38 -10.15
C PHE A 28 1.51 -13.26 -11.31
N ASP A 29 0.50 -14.12 -11.34
CA ASP A 29 -0.61 -13.95 -12.25
C ASP A 29 -1.41 -12.69 -11.88
N SER A 30 -1.96 -12.02 -12.89
CA SER A 30 -2.74 -10.78 -12.68
C SER A 30 -3.99 -10.97 -11.79
N THR A 31 -4.43 -12.22 -11.62
CA THR A 31 -5.50 -12.62 -10.71
C THR A 31 -5.06 -12.65 -9.26
N ASP A 32 -3.78 -12.93 -9.00
CA ASP A 32 -3.24 -13.25 -7.67
C ASP A 32 -2.57 -12.06 -6.99
N LEU A 33 -2.28 -11.00 -7.76
CA LEU A 33 -1.64 -9.78 -7.27
C LEU A 33 -2.52 -8.55 -7.50
N ALA A 34 -2.51 -7.65 -6.52
CA ALA A 34 -3.03 -6.29 -6.64
C ALA A 34 -2.02 -5.29 -6.05
N GLU A 35 -1.68 -4.26 -6.82
CA GLU A 35 -0.92 -3.11 -6.34
C GLU A 35 -1.90 -2.06 -5.80
N ILE A 36 -1.78 -1.79 -4.49
CA ILE A 36 -2.59 -0.79 -3.80
C ILE A 36 -1.72 0.45 -3.57
N TYR A 37 -2.10 1.56 -4.18
CA TYR A 37 -1.43 2.84 -3.98
C TYR A 37 -2.05 3.61 -2.82
N VAL A 38 -1.35 3.67 -1.69
CA VAL A 38 -1.73 4.52 -0.56
C VAL A 38 -1.19 5.93 -0.82
N ARG A 39 -2.02 6.77 -1.44
CA ARG A 39 -1.65 8.13 -1.84
C ARG A 39 -1.71 9.06 -0.64
N CYS A 40 -0.62 9.80 -0.43
CA CYS A 40 -0.50 10.92 0.50
C CYS A 40 0.64 11.81 0.03
N SER A 41 0.48 13.13 0.04
CA SER A 41 1.58 14.03 -0.30
C SER A 41 2.72 13.96 0.73
N ILE A 42 3.94 14.25 0.28
CA ILE A 42 5.12 14.28 1.15
C ILE A 42 4.98 15.29 2.27
N ASP A 43 4.39 16.47 2.00
CA ASP A 43 4.19 17.53 2.99
C ASP A 43 3.27 17.08 4.13
N VAL A 44 2.24 16.30 3.81
CA VAL A 44 1.34 15.72 4.82
C VAL A 44 2.03 14.58 5.58
N CYS A 45 2.74 13.69 4.88
CA CYS A 45 3.51 12.63 5.52
C CYS A 45 4.54 13.17 6.51
N GLU A 46 5.30 14.20 6.11
CA GLU A 46 6.32 14.86 6.93
C GLU A 46 5.71 15.66 8.08
N ARG A 47 4.53 16.26 7.89
CA ARG A 47 3.81 16.92 8.99
C ARG A 47 3.33 15.93 10.05
N LEU A 48 2.87 14.74 9.63
CA LEU A 48 2.36 13.72 10.55
C LEU A 48 3.48 13.03 11.32
N ASP A 49 4.59 12.73 10.64
CA ASP A 49 5.83 12.10 11.12
C ASP A 49 5.69 11.31 12.45
N PRO A 50 4.84 10.26 12.49
CA PRO A 50 4.45 9.60 13.75
C PRO A 50 5.63 8.92 14.46
N LYS A 51 6.73 8.71 13.74
CA LYS A 51 7.96 8.07 14.24
C LYS A 51 9.15 9.03 14.33
N GLY A 52 9.00 10.31 13.97
CA GLY A 52 10.09 11.28 13.96
C GLY A 52 11.16 11.02 12.88
N LEU A 53 10.87 10.17 11.89
CA LEU A 53 11.86 9.73 10.91
C LEU A 53 12.13 10.81 9.86
N TYR A 54 11.10 11.56 9.44
CA TYR A 54 11.31 12.69 8.53
C TYR A 54 12.15 13.78 9.19
N HIS A 55 11.90 14.07 10.47
CA HIS A 55 12.72 15.00 11.24
C HIS A 55 14.20 14.59 11.28
N ILE A 56 14.49 13.31 11.55
CA ILE A 56 15.87 12.81 11.58
C ILE A 56 16.50 12.89 10.18
N ALA A 57 15.76 12.52 9.12
CA ALA A 57 16.24 12.56 7.74
C ALA A 57 16.58 13.99 7.29
N ARG A 58 15.71 14.97 7.56
CA ARG A 58 15.95 16.40 7.23
C ARG A 58 17.19 16.98 7.91
N ASN A 59 17.54 16.46 9.08
CA ASN A 59 18.75 16.83 9.81
C ASN A 59 20.00 16.02 9.40
N GLY A 60 19.90 15.17 8.38
CA GLY A 60 21.01 14.35 7.87
C GLY A 60 21.33 13.12 8.71
N GLY A 61 20.47 12.75 9.67
CA GLY A 61 20.66 11.57 10.52
C GLY A 61 20.24 10.25 9.84
N LEU A 62 19.48 10.33 8.74
CA LEU A 62 19.11 9.19 7.90
C LEU A 62 19.34 9.57 6.43
N LEU A 63 20.05 8.69 5.72
CA LEU A 63 20.35 8.83 4.29
C LEU A 63 19.48 7.90 3.46
N ASN A 64 19.27 8.24 2.19
CA ASN A 64 18.42 7.50 1.24
C ASN A 64 16.97 7.33 1.73
N PHE A 65 16.44 8.36 2.39
CA PHE A 65 15.09 8.40 2.92
C PHE A 65 14.10 8.83 1.83
N THR A 66 13.13 7.96 1.57
CA THR A 66 12.10 8.17 0.54
C THR A 66 11.33 9.47 0.77
N GLY A 67 11.25 10.31 -0.26
CA GLY A 67 10.58 11.61 -0.21
C GLY A 67 11.45 12.76 0.32
N VAL A 68 12.67 12.49 0.79
CA VAL A 68 13.64 13.51 1.20
C VAL A 68 14.82 13.56 0.23
N ASP A 69 15.66 12.53 0.24
CA ASP A 69 16.86 12.40 -0.60
C ASP A 69 16.82 11.16 -1.51
N ALA A 70 15.85 10.27 -1.33
CA ALA A 70 15.50 9.21 -2.28
C ALA A 70 14.13 9.47 -2.93
N ILE A 71 13.99 9.07 -4.20
CA ILE A 71 12.75 9.26 -4.97
C ILE A 71 11.64 8.29 -4.54
N TYR A 72 10.39 8.71 -4.76
CA TYR A 72 9.23 7.82 -4.81
C TYR A 72 8.57 8.01 -6.17
N GLU A 73 8.53 6.96 -6.97
CA GLU A 73 7.84 6.95 -8.25
C GLU A 73 6.42 6.43 -8.06
N GLU A 74 5.43 7.30 -8.21
CA GLU A 74 4.02 6.91 -8.13
C GLU A 74 3.67 5.81 -9.14
N PRO A 75 2.81 4.83 -8.78
CA PRO A 75 2.39 3.79 -9.71
C PRO A 75 1.51 4.38 -10.82
N ILE A 76 1.70 3.89 -12.04
CA ILE A 76 0.97 4.39 -13.22
C ILE A 76 -0.43 3.78 -13.30
N LYS A 77 -0.56 2.50 -12.94
CA LYS A 77 -1.80 1.72 -13.04
C LYS A 77 -1.98 0.80 -11.85
N PRO A 78 -2.04 1.33 -10.61
CA PRO A 78 -2.39 0.50 -9.47
C PRO A 78 -3.84 -0.01 -9.64
N GLU A 79 -4.14 -1.20 -9.13
CA GLU A 79 -5.50 -1.74 -9.16
C GLU A 79 -6.45 -0.99 -8.21
N LEU A 80 -5.91 -0.34 -7.17
CA LEU A 80 -6.64 0.54 -6.26
C LEU A 80 -5.76 1.71 -5.82
N THR A 81 -6.33 2.92 -5.73
CA THR A 81 -5.68 4.08 -5.11
C THR A 81 -6.50 4.56 -3.92
N LEU A 82 -5.90 4.60 -2.74
CA LEU A 82 -6.52 5.10 -1.51
C LEU A 82 -5.96 6.49 -1.21
N ASP A 83 -6.81 7.52 -1.27
CA ASP A 83 -6.42 8.89 -0.93
C ASP A 83 -6.49 9.14 0.58
N THR A 84 -5.44 8.76 1.28
CA THR A 84 -5.34 8.89 2.74
C THR A 84 -5.10 10.32 3.23
N GLU A 85 -4.91 11.28 2.32
CA GLU A 85 -4.79 12.69 2.66
C GLU A 85 -6.15 13.36 2.82
N HIS A 86 -7.11 12.98 1.98
CA HIS A 86 -8.44 13.61 1.93
C HIS A 86 -9.58 12.69 2.39
N THR A 87 -9.30 11.41 2.61
CA THR A 87 -10.28 10.39 3.02
C THR A 87 -9.92 9.84 4.39
N SER A 88 -10.93 9.57 5.22
CA SER A 88 -10.70 9.00 6.55
C SER A 88 -10.18 7.56 6.46
N VAL A 89 -9.54 7.10 7.53
CA VAL A 89 -9.01 5.73 7.62
C VAL A 89 -10.16 4.71 7.49
N GLU A 90 -11.32 4.98 8.09
CA GLU A 90 -12.49 4.11 8.05
C GLU A 90 -12.99 3.92 6.62
N LEU A 91 -13.11 5.02 5.87
CA LEU A 91 -13.56 4.97 4.47
C LEU A 91 -12.54 4.31 3.56
N CYS A 92 -11.23 4.61 3.71
CA CYS A 92 -10.18 3.92 2.96
C CYS A 92 -10.14 2.41 3.26
N THR A 93 -10.37 2.04 4.53
CA THR A 93 -10.40 0.64 4.95
C THR A 93 -11.61 -0.07 4.35
N GLN A 94 -12.78 0.56 4.38
CA GLN A 94 -13.97 0.03 3.73
C GLN A 94 -13.73 -0.20 2.23
N GLU A 95 -13.19 0.79 1.54
CA GLU A 95 -12.86 0.70 0.10
C GLU A 95 -11.88 -0.45 -0.18
N LEU A 96 -10.83 -0.58 0.64
CA LEU A 96 -9.85 -1.67 0.53
C LEU A 96 -10.49 -3.05 0.72
N VAL A 97 -11.34 -3.20 1.75
CA VAL A 97 -12.05 -4.47 2.03
C VAL A 97 -13.00 -4.83 0.91
N GLU A 98 -13.77 -3.88 0.40
CA GLU A 98 -14.68 -4.09 -0.73
C GLU A 98 -13.92 -4.50 -2.00
N PHE A 99 -12.76 -3.87 -2.25
CA PHE A 99 -11.88 -4.20 -3.35
C PHE A 99 -11.31 -5.62 -3.23
N ILE A 100 -10.74 -5.99 -2.08
CA ILE A 100 -10.14 -7.31 -1.83
C ILE A 100 -11.20 -8.40 -1.99
N THR A 101 -12.36 -8.22 -1.35
CA THR A 101 -13.48 -9.17 -1.40
C THR A 101 -13.90 -9.44 -2.84
N ARG A 102 -14.00 -8.38 -3.66
CA ARG A 102 -14.40 -8.48 -5.06
C ARG A 102 -13.31 -9.07 -5.96
N LYS A 103 -12.06 -8.64 -5.80
CA LYS A 103 -10.95 -9.06 -6.69
C LYS A 103 -10.56 -10.52 -6.49
N PHE A 104 -10.63 -11.01 -5.26
CA PHE A 104 -10.22 -12.37 -4.91
C PHE A 104 -11.40 -13.30 -4.61
N GLU A 105 -12.62 -12.88 -4.98
CA GLU A 105 -13.87 -13.66 -4.85
C GLU A 105 -14.04 -14.29 -3.45
N ILE A 106 -13.74 -13.51 -2.41
CA ILE A 106 -13.82 -13.97 -1.03
C ILE A 106 -15.29 -13.98 -0.64
N ASN A 107 -15.88 -15.16 -0.54
CA ASN A 107 -17.21 -15.30 0.04
C ASN A 107 -17.13 -14.99 1.53
N SER A 108 -17.93 -14.04 2.00
CA SER A 108 -18.17 -13.85 3.42
C SER A 108 -19.09 -14.97 3.94
N GLU A 109 -18.61 -16.21 3.99
CA GLU A 109 -19.26 -17.25 4.80
C GLU A 109 -18.90 -16.99 6.25
N GLY A 110 -19.70 -16.16 6.93
CA GLY A 110 -19.43 -15.81 8.33
C GLY A 110 -20.41 -14.87 9.03
N GLU A 111 -21.62 -14.66 8.50
CA GLU A 111 -22.68 -13.89 9.19
C GLU A 111 -23.87 -14.77 9.67
N GLU A 112 -23.63 -16.07 9.90
CA GLU A 112 -24.54 -16.91 10.68
C GLU A 112 -23.76 -17.64 11.79
N ALA A 113 -23.73 -17.06 12.99
CA ALA A 113 -23.79 -17.76 14.29
C ALA A 113 -23.63 -16.77 15.47
N LEU A 114 -24.73 -16.08 15.85
CA LEU A 114 -25.34 -16.04 17.20
C LEU A 114 -26.39 -14.92 17.31
#